data_AF-A0A5M3MB58-F1
#
_entry.id   AF-A0A5M3MB58-F1
#
_cell.length_a   1.000
_cell.length_b   1.000
_cell.length_c   1.000
_cell.angle_alpha   90.00
_cell.angle_beta   90.00
_cell.angle_gamma   90.00
#
_symmetry.space_group_name_H-M   'P 1'
#
loop_
_entity.id
_entity.type
_entity.pdbx_description
1 polymer ?
#
loop_
_entity_poly.entity_id
_entity_poly.type
_entity_poly.pdbx_seq_one_letter_code
_entity_poly.pdbx_strand_id
1 'polypeptide(L)' 'MFKSIFITLAVAVAALASPQATVYSPLDCNQLANQFDRAASYQAGTIIVLNRQVWAVNRFTNNNAPGDAANAFTLIGFCQ' A
#
# COMPACT_ATOMS: atom_id res chain seq x y z
N MET A 1 -13.46 -40.88 49.49
CA MET A 1 -13.70 -40.74 48.04
C MET A 1 -14.00 -39.28 47.74
N PHE A 2 -13.03 -38.49 47.28
CA PHE A 2 -13.30 -37.17 46.70
C PHE A 2 -12.44 -37.02 45.44
N LYS A 3 -13.11 -37.09 44.29
CA LYS A 3 -12.57 -36.86 42.95
C LYS A 3 -12.38 -35.35 42.77
N SER A 4 -11.16 -34.90 42.55
CA SER A 4 -10.88 -33.49 42.25
C SER A 4 -10.05 -33.34 40.98
N ILE A 5 -10.80 -33.27 39.88
CA ILE A 5 -10.72 -32.35 38.74
C ILE A 5 -9.30 -31.93 38.31
N PHE A 6 -8.88 -32.47 37.16
CA PHE A 6 -7.74 -32.01 36.38
C PHE A 6 -8.08 -30.65 35.74
N ILE A 7 -7.51 -29.57 36.25
CA ILE A 7 -7.62 -28.23 35.66
C ILE A 7 -6.64 -28.19 34.48
N THR A 8 -7.18 -28.26 33.26
CA THR A 8 -6.39 -28.20 32.03
C THR A 8 -6.04 -26.74 31.76
N LEU A 9 -4.80 -26.37 32.00
CA LEU A 9 -4.27 -25.03 31.75
C LEU A 9 -4.15 -24.84 30.22
N ALA A 10 -5.08 -24.10 29.62
CA ALA A 10 -5.02 -23.74 28.20
C ALA A 10 -3.92 -22.69 27.99
N VAL A 11 -2.85 -23.08 27.28
CA VAL A 11 -1.78 -22.16 26.89
C VAL A 11 -2.28 -21.29 25.75
N ALA A 12 -2.42 -19.98 26.01
CA ALA A 12 -2.74 -19.00 24.99
C ALA A 12 -1.51 -18.78 24.10
N VAL A 13 -1.58 -19.26 22.85
CA VAL A 13 -0.57 -18.97 21.83
C VAL A 13 -0.78 -17.52 21.36
N ALA A 14 0.02 -16.60 21.88
CA ALA A 14 0.12 -15.25 21.35
C ALA A 14 0.90 -15.31 20.03
N ALA A 15 0.18 -15.30 18.90
CA ALA A 15 0.79 -15.10 17.59
C ALA A 15 1.34 -13.67 17.52
N LEU A 16 2.66 -13.52 17.59
CA LEU A 16 3.35 -12.27 17.29
C LEU A 16 3.13 -12.01 15.79
N ALA A 17 2.10 -11.22 15.46
CA ALA A 17 1.99 -10.60 14.15
C ALA A 17 3.19 -9.64 14.02
N SER A 18 4.26 -10.11 13.39
CA SER A 18 5.38 -9.25 13.02
C SER A 18 4.85 -8.12 12.15
N PRO A 19 5.15 -6.85 12.45
CA PRO A 19 4.87 -5.77 11.51
C PRO A 19 5.66 -6.10 10.25
N GLN A 20 4.95 -6.34 9.15
CA GLN A 20 5.57 -6.42 7.83
C GLN A 20 6.22 -5.05 7.61
N ALA A 21 7.54 -4.98 7.84
CA ALA A 21 8.33 -3.89 7.33
C ALA A 21 8.11 -3.93 5.82
N THR A 22 7.38 -2.95 5.29
CA THR A 22 7.27 -2.73 3.86
C THR A 22 8.68 -2.44 3.38
N VAL A 23 9.36 -3.49 2.92
CA VAL A 23 10.61 -3.39 2.21
C VAL A 23 10.29 -2.55 0.98
N TYR A 24 10.70 -1.28 1.01
CA TYR A 24 10.71 -0.43 -0.16
C TYR A 24 11.81 -0.96 -1.07
N SER A 25 11.51 -2.03 -1.80
CA SER A 25 12.38 -2.44 -2.90
C SER A 25 12.44 -1.28 -3.89
N PRO A 26 13.62 -1.00 -4.46
CA PRO A 26 13.75 -0.19 -5.67
C PRO A 26 12.62 -0.52 -6.65
N LEU A 27 11.64 0.38 -6.81
CA LEU A 27 10.58 0.17 -7.78
C LEU A 27 11.18 0.48 -9.15
N ASP A 28 11.48 -0.56 -9.93
CA ASP A 28 11.90 -0.37 -11.32
C ASP A 28 10.70 0.14 -12.12
N CYS A 29 10.66 1.46 -12.30
CA CYS A 29 9.57 2.10 -13.00
C CYS A 29 9.55 1.81 -14.50
N ASN A 30 10.60 1.18 -15.05
CA ASN A 30 10.52 0.65 -16.41
C ASN A 30 9.57 -0.55 -16.50
N GLN A 31 9.28 -1.21 -15.38
CA GLN A 31 8.27 -2.26 -15.29
C GLN A 31 6.86 -1.71 -15.00
N LEU A 32 6.75 -0.44 -14.58
CA LEU A 32 5.47 0.22 -14.37
C LEU A 32 4.98 0.81 -15.68
N ALA A 33 4.08 0.09 -16.35
CA ALA A 33 3.50 0.51 -17.63
C ALA A 33 2.70 1.82 -17.54
N ASN A 34 2.24 2.21 -16.35
CA ASN A 34 1.33 3.32 -16.15
C ASN A 34 2.07 4.65 -15.97
N GLN A 35 2.65 5.18 -17.05
CA GLN A 35 3.11 6.56 -17.07
C GLN A 35 1.91 7.51 -16.89
N PHE A 36 2.13 8.64 -16.21
CA PHE A 36 1.11 9.69 -16.13
C PHE A 36 0.85 10.29 -17.51
N ASP A 37 -0.42 10.36 -17.88
CA ASP A 37 -0.95 11.03 -19.04
C ASP A 37 -2.07 11.98 -18.57
N ARG A 38 -1.93 13.26 -18.92
CA ARG A 38 -2.88 14.31 -18.56
C ARG A 38 -4.26 14.10 -19.21
N ALA A 39 -4.33 13.41 -20.35
CA ALA A 39 -5.60 13.13 -21.02
C ALA A 39 -6.31 11.89 -20.44
N ALA A 40 -5.64 11.10 -19.60
CA ALA A 40 -6.20 9.88 -19.05
C ALA A 40 -7.10 10.12 -17.83
N SER A 41 -7.99 9.15 -17.60
CA SER A 41 -8.78 9.03 -16.37
C SER A 41 -8.18 7.92 -15.51
N TYR A 42 -8.05 8.18 -14.21
CA TYR A 42 -7.52 7.23 -13.25
C TYR A 42 -8.54 6.89 -12.17
N GLN A 43 -8.66 5.61 -11.86
CA GLN A 43 -9.49 5.11 -10.77
C GLN A 43 -8.71 5.11 -9.46
N ALA A 44 -9.41 5.20 -8.34
CA ALA A 44 -8.79 5.03 -7.01
C ALA A 44 -8.04 3.70 -6.91
N GLY A 45 -6.88 3.70 -6.27
CA GLY A 45 -5.97 2.56 -6.15
C GLY A 45 -5.04 2.35 -7.34
N THR A 46 -5.22 3.09 -8.44
CA THR A 46 -4.29 3.03 -9.58
C THR A 46 -2.91 3.54 -9.16
N ILE A 47 -1.85 2.88 -9.62
CA ILE A 47 -0.48 3.35 -9.46
C ILE A 47 0.02 3.88 -10.80
N ILE A 48 0.61 5.07 -10.76
CA ILE A 48 1.20 5.74 -11.91
C ILE A 48 2.59 6.26 -11.61
N VAL A 49 3.36 6.55 -12.65
CA VAL A 49 4.70 7.13 -12.56
C VAL A 49 4.73 8.49 -13.27
N LEU A 50 5.27 9.50 -12.59
CA LEU A 50 5.57 10.81 -13.17
C LEU A 50 6.94 11.27 -12.70
N ASN A 51 7.86 11.63 -13.60
CA ASN A 51 9.16 12.18 -13.24
C ASN A 51 9.96 11.33 -12.22
N ARG A 52 9.96 10.00 -12.39
CA ARG A 52 10.57 9.04 -11.45
C ARG A 52 9.93 9.01 -10.04
N GLN A 53 8.75 9.57 -9.89
CA GLN A 53 7.96 9.49 -8.67
C GLN A 53 6.78 8.54 -8.88
N VAL A 54 6.50 7.73 -7.88
CA VAL A 54 5.41 6.75 -7.90
C VAL A 54 4.26 7.31 -7.08
N TRP A 55 3.09 7.37 -7.70
CA TRP A 55 1.90 7.97 -7.11
C TRP A 55 0.75 6.98 -7.09
N ALA A 56 0.07 6.89 -5.94
CA ALA A 56 -1.18 6.16 -5.79
C ALA A 56 -2.36 7.13 -5.94
N VAL A 57 -3.33 6.75 -6.75
CA VAL A 57 -4.55 7.54 -6.95
C VAL A 57 -5.50 7.32 -5.77
N ASN A 58 -5.85 8.38 -5.05
CA ASN A 58 -6.71 8.30 -3.86
C ASN A 58 -8.21 8.24 -4.21
N ARG A 59 -8.58 8.89 -5.32
CA ARG A 59 -9.97 9.03 -5.78
C ARG A 59 -9.99 9.15 -7.30
N PHE A 60 -11.14 8.84 -7.91
CA PHE A 60 -11.30 9.05 -9.34
C PHE A 60 -10.87 10.47 -9.73
N THR A 61 -10.05 10.56 -10.77
CA THR A 61 -9.59 11.84 -11.30
C THR A 61 -9.38 11.75 -12.80
N ASN A 62 -9.70 12.84 -13.48
CA ASN A 62 -9.43 13.04 -14.88
C ASN A 62 -8.77 14.43 -14.99
N ASN A 63 -7.62 14.52 -15.66
CA ASN A 63 -6.88 15.77 -15.89
C ASN A 63 -6.21 16.43 -14.66
N ASN A 64 -6.34 15.92 -13.43
CA ASN A 64 -5.48 16.40 -12.34
C ASN A 64 -4.09 15.80 -12.44
N ALA A 65 -3.07 16.60 -12.13
CA ALA A 65 -1.70 16.13 -12.06
C ALA A 65 -1.36 15.64 -10.64
N PRO A 66 -0.44 14.67 -10.50
CA PRO A 66 0.17 14.36 -9.22
C PRO A 66 0.84 15.61 -8.60
N GLY A 67 0.63 15.81 -7.30
CA GLY A 67 1.12 17.00 -6.58
C GLY A 67 0.23 18.23 -6.68
N ASP A 68 -0.90 18.18 -7.39
CA ASP A 68 -1.91 19.24 -7.39
C ASP A 68 -2.64 19.35 -6.04
N ALA A 69 -3.15 20.54 -5.71
CA ALA A 69 -3.85 20.83 -4.45
C ALA A 69 -5.17 20.03 -4.28
N ALA A 70 -5.63 19.38 -5.35
CA ALA A 70 -6.78 18.48 -5.32
C ALA A 70 -6.54 17.19 -4.51
N ASN A 71 -5.31 16.88 -4.07
CA ASN A 71 -4.98 15.67 -3.29
C ASN A 71 -5.48 14.36 -3.94
N ALA A 72 -5.60 14.34 -5.26
CA ALA A 72 -6.06 13.16 -6.01
C ALA A 72 -5.01 12.03 -6.04
N PHE A 73 -3.76 12.37 -5.76
CA PHE A 73 -2.61 11.47 -5.77
C PHE A 73 -1.85 11.56 -4.45
N THR A 74 -1.36 10.42 -3.96
CA THR A 74 -0.44 10.32 -2.83
C THR A 74 0.91 9.83 -3.35
N LEU A 75 1.99 10.51 -2.97
CA LEU A 75 3.34 10.04 -3.28
C LEU A 75 3.63 8.78 -2.45
N ILE A 76 3.88 7.67 -3.13
CA ILE A 76 4.15 6.36 -2.53
C ILE A 76 5.52 5.83 -2.93
N GLY A 77 6.41 6.67 -3.44
CA GLY A 77 7.79 6.29 -3.65
C GLY A 77 8.49 6.99 -4.80
N PHE A 78 9.71 6.53 -5.05
CA PHE A 78 10.56 6.98 -6.12
C PHE A 78 11.14 5.77 -6.85
N CYS A 79 11.25 5.90 -8.16
CA CYS A 79 11.96 4.98 -9.01
C CYS A 79 13.46 5.08 -8.73
N GLN A 80 14.16 3.96 -8.79
CA GLN A 80 15.63 3.91 -8.72
C GLN A 80 16.21 3.82 -10.14
#